data_AF-A0A520LD67-F1
#
_entry.id   AF-A0A520LD67-F1
#
_cell.length_a   1.000
_cell.length_b   1.000
_cell.length_c   1.000
_cell.angle_alpha   90.00
_cell.angle_beta   90.00
_cell.angle_gamma   90.00
#
_symmetry.space_group_name_H-M   'P 1'
#
loop_
_entity.id
_entity.type
_entity.pdbx_description
1 polymer ?
#
loop_
_entity_poly.entity_id
_entity_poly.type
_entity_poly.pdbx_seq_one_letter_code
_entity_poly.pdbx_strand_id
1 'polypeptide(L)' 'MAHTLPELGYSHDALEPHIDKATMEIHHGKHHNAYVTNLNGALEGHPELAGLSLEELQGKIAGIAPLRNNGG' A
#
# COMPACT_ATOMS: atom_id res chain seq x y z
N MET A 1 -13.10 -6.81 -1.35
CA MET A 1 -12.30 -6.70 -2.58
C MET A 1 -10.85 -6.49 -2.17
N ALA A 2 -9.88 -6.96 -2.98
CA ALA A 2 -8.46 -6.74 -2.68
C ALA A 2 -8.07 -5.27 -2.90
N HIS A 3 -7.17 -4.74 -2.08
CA HIS A 3 -6.55 -3.44 -2.31
C HIS A 3 -5.60 -3.52 -3.51
N THR A 4 -5.47 -2.43 -4.25
CA THR A 4 -4.63 -2.34 -5.44
C THR A 4 -3.58 -1.24 -5.29
N LEU A 5 -2.41 -1.45 -5.88
CA LEU A 5 -1.40 -0.41 -6.01
C LEU A 5 -1.95 0.71 -6.92
N PRO A 6 -2.08 1.96 -6.45
CA PRO A 6 -2.50 3.05 -7.30
C PRO A 6 -1.47 3.30 -8.39
N GLU A 7 -1.91 3.49 -9.64
CA GLU A 7 -1.02 3.88 -10.73
C GLU A 7 -0.41 5.26 -10.48
N LEU A 8 0.85 5.44 -10.87
CA LEU A 8 1.48 6.76 -10.88
C LEU A 8 0.80 7.62 -11.96
N GLY A 9 0.32 8.81 -11.57
CA GLY A 9 -0.28 9.78 -12.49
C GLY A 9 0.72 10.53 -13.38
N TYR A 10 1.99 10.11 -13.39
CA TYR A 10 3.11 10.75 -14.09
C TYR A 10 4.24 9.73 -14.32
N SER A 11 5.22 10.06 -15.18
CA SER A 11 6.36 9.19 -15.44
C SER A 11 7.34 9.14 -14.26
N HIS A 12 8.07 8.04 -14.10
CA HIS A 12 9.00 7.86 -12.98
C HIS A 12 10.12 8.92 -12.88
N ASP A 13 10.45 9.61 -13.98
CA ASP A 13 11.44 10.69 -14.05
C ASP A 13 10.83 12.11 -13.93
N ALA A 14 9.51 12.25 -13.78
CA ALA A 14 8.84 13.55 -13.79
C ALA A 14 9.26 14.50 -12.65
N LEU A 15 9.95 13.98 -11.62
CA LEU A 15 10.38 14.73 -10.44
C LEU A 15 11.89 15.06 -10.45
N GLU A 16 12.61 14.75 -11.53
CA GLU A 16 14.01 15.14 -11.67
C GLU A 16 14.16 16.68 -11.78
N PRO A 17 15.26 17.26 -11.26
CA PRO A 17 16.40 16.61 -10.60
C PRO A 17 16.22 16.44 -9.08
N HIS A 18 15.01 16.65 -8.55
CA HIS A 18 14.76 16.66 -7.10
C HIS A 18 14.59 15.24 -6.54
N ILE A 19 13.98 14.34 -7.31
CA ILE A 19 13.89 12.92 -7.01
C ILE A 19 14.24 12.17 -8.29
N ASP A 20 15.24 11.29 -8.22
CA ASP A 20 15.69 10.54 -9.38
C ASP A 20 14.70 9.43 -9.78
N LYS A 21 14.73 9.06 -11.06
CA LYS A 21 13.90 7.98 -11.60
C LYS A 21 14.01 6.66 -10.86
N ALA A 22 15.22 6.25 -10.47
CA ALA A 22 15.44 4.95 -9.82
C ALA A 22 14.79 4.91 -8.44
N THR A 23 14.84 6.02 -7.69
CA THR A 23 14.09 6.17 -6.43
C THR A 23 12.59 5.99 -6.67
N MET A 24 12.00 6.60 -7.69
CA MET A 24 10.57 6.44 -7.96
C MET A 24 10.19 5.01 -8.36
N GLU A 25 10.99 4.35 -9.21
CA GLU A 25 10.77 2.95 -9.60
C GLU A 25 10.83 1.99 -8.41
N ILE A 26 11.78 2.21 -7.49
CA ILE A 26 11.94 1.39 -6.30
C ILE A 26 10.84 1.70 -5.28
N HIS A 27 10.56 2.97 -5.02
CA HIS A 27 9.57 3.39 -4.04
C HIS A 27 8.17 2.93 -4.41
N HIS A 28 7.69 3.26 -5.62
CA HIS A 28 6.35 2.84 -6.06
C HIS A 28 6.31 1.35 -6.42
N GLY A 29 7.19 0.92 -7.34
CA GLY A 29 7.14 -0.42 -7.92
C GLY A 29 7.52 -1.54 -6.97
N LYS A 30 8.32 -1.26 -5.93
CA LYS A 30 8.72 -2.27 -4.92
C LYS A 30 8.14 -2.00 -3.54
N HIS A 31 8.45 -0.85 -2.93
CA HIS A 31 8.07 -0.60 -1.54
C HIS A 31 6.56 -0.49 -1.36
N HIS A 32 5.89 0.37 -2.13
CA HIS A 32 4.44 0.53 -2.05
C HIS A 32 3.72 -0.78 -2.45
N ASN A 33 4.16 -1.42 -3.54
CA ASN A 33 3.61 -2.71 -3.96
C ASN A 33 3.72 -3.80 -2.87
N ALA A 34 4.83 -3.84 -2.13
CA ALA A 34 5.02 -4.79 -1.04
C ALA A 34 4.00 -4.57 0.09
N TYR A 35 3.72 -3.31 0.47
CA TYR A 35 2.69 -3.00 1.47
C TYR A 35 1.30 -3.47 1.01
N VAL A 36 0.90 -3.18 -0.24
CA VAL A 36 -0.40 -3.64 -0.78
C VAL A 36 -0.49 -5.17 -0.79
N THR A 37 0.56 -5.85 -1.24
CA THR A 37 0.60 -7.32 -1.29
C THR A 37 0.48 -7.93 0.11
N ASN A 38 1.25 -7.41 1.07
CA ASN A 38 1.24 -7.91 2.44
C ASN A 38 -0.06 -7.57 3.19
N LEU A 39 -0.66 -6.41 2.93
CA LEU A 39 -1.98 -6.04 3.47
C LEU A 39 -3.03 -7.04 3.02
N ASN A 40 -3.11 -7.33 1.72
CA ASN A 40 -4.05 -8.30 1.17
C ASN A 40 -3.85 -9.69 1.79
N GLY A 41 -2.60 -10.16 1.90
CA GLY A 41 -2.30 -11.44 2.55
C GLY A 41 -2.68 -11.48 4.03
N ALA A 42 -2.46 -10.39 4.77
CA ALA A 42 -2.87 -10.29 6.17
C ALA A 42 -4.40 -10.26 6.34
N LEU A 43 -5.14 -9.68 5.39
CA LEU A 43 -6.61 -9.61 5.43
C LEU A 43 -7.29 -10.96 5.24
N GLU A 44 -6.63 -11.96 4.66
CA GLU A 44 -7.20 -13.31 4.48
C GLU A 44 -7.63 -13.96 5.81
N GLY A 45 -6.96 -13.61 6.91
CA GLY A 45 -7.30 -14.06 8.27
C GLY A 45 -8.40 -13.25 8.96
N HIS A 46 -8.93 -12.20 8.31
CA HIS A 46 -9.82 -11.21 8.90
C HIS A 46 -11.05 -10.92 8.00
N PRO A 47 -11.96 -11.90 7.81
CA PRO A 47 -13.11 -11.75 6.93
C PRO A 47 -14.05 -10.60 7.34
N GLU A 48 -14.08 -10.23 8.61
CA GLU A 48 -14.84 -9.08 9.15
C GLU A 48 -14.32 -7.72 8.68
N LEU A 49 -13.06 -7.68 8.22
CA LEU A 49 -12.41 -6.48 7.69
C LEU A 49 -12.43 -6.45 6.16
N ALA A 50 -12.86 -7.54 5.51
CA ALA A 50 -12.84 -7.66 4.07
C ALA A 50 -13.79 -6.66 3.40
N GLY A 51 -13.27 -5.92 2.41
CA GLY A 51 -14.07 -4.99 1.62
C GLY A 51 -14.27 -3.61 2.23
N LEU A 52 -13.73 -3.35 3.42
CA LEU A 52 -13.58 -2.00 3.93
C LEU A 52 -12.60 -1.20 3.06
N SER A 53 -12.82 0.11 2.98
CA SER A 53 -11.83 1.07 2.47
C SER A 53 -10.59 1.10 3.37
N LEU A 54 -9.48 1.64 2.85
CA LEU A 54 -8.25 1.78 3.63
C LEU A 54 -8.48 2.71 4.85
N GLU A 55 -9.26 3.77 4.65
CA GLU A 55 -9.64 4.73 5.69
C GLU A 55 -10.47 4.07 6.80
N GLU A 56 -11.43 3.20 6.45
CA GLU A 56 -12.21 2.44 7.43
C GLU A 56 -11.37 1.41 8.19
N LEU A 57 -10.39 0.79 7.51
CA LEU A 57 -9.46 -0.17 8.12
C LEU A 57 -8.58 0.50 9.18
N GLN A 58 -8.04 1.68 8.91
CA GLN A 58 -7.15 2.41 9.83
C GLN A 58 -7.75 2.60 11.22
N GLY A 59 -9.08 2.82 11.31
CA GLY A 59 -9.79 2.93 12.59
C GLY A 59 -9.96 1.61 13.36
N LYS A 60 -9.64 0.46 12.75
CA LYS A 60 -9.91 -0.89 13.28
C LYS A 60 -8.67 -1.74 13.47
N ILE A 61 -7.59 -1.45 12.74
CA ILE A 61 -6.41 -2.33 12.65
C ILE A 61 -5.27 -1.99 13.61
N ALA A 62 -5.41 -0.94 14.44
CA ALA A 62 -4.32 -0.46 15.32
C ALA A 62 -3.72 -1.55 16.23
N GLY A 63 -4.53 -2.52 16.66
CA GLY A 63 -4.10 -3.67 17.49
C GLY A 63 -3.57 -4.88 16.71
N ILE A 64 -3.60 -4.85 15.37
CA ILE A 64 -3.26 -5.98 14.51
C ILE A 64 -1.99 -5.60 13.72
N ALA A 65 -0.82 -5.92 14.26
CA ALA A 65 0.45 -5.41 13.75
C ALA A 65 0.69 -5.66 12.24
N PRO A 66 0.40 -6.84 11.66
CA PRO A 66 0.54 -7.04 10.21
C PRO A 66 -0.35 -6.09 9.39
N LEU A 67 -1.59 -5.87 9.81
CA LEU A 67 -2.50 -4.94 9.13
C LEU A 67 -2.05 -3.49 9.35
N ARG A 68 -1.76 -3.08 10.58
CA ARG A 68 -1.27 -1.72 10.88
C ARG A 68 -0.01 -1.35 10.10
N ASN A 69 0.93 -2.28 9.95
CA ASN A 69 2.21 -1.99 9.30
C ASN A 69 2.11 -1.95 7.76
N ASN A 70 1.07 -2.52 7.16
CA ASN A 70 0.93 -2.63 5.70
C ASN A 70 -0.30 -1.89 5.13
N GLY A 71 -1.30 -1.57 5.95
CA GLY A 71 -2.44 -0.72 5.60
C GLY A 71 -2.29 0.72 6.07
N GLY A 72 -1.08 1.06 6.54
CA GLY A 72 -0.62 2.37 6.99
C GLY A 72 -0.64 3.42 5.89
#